data_AF-A0A2H5ZDJ8-F1
#
_entry.id   AF-A0A2H5ZDJ8-F1
#
_cell.length_a   1.000
_cell.length_b   1.000
_cell.length_c   1.000
_cell.angle_alpha   90.00
_cell.angle_beta   90.00
_cell.angle_gamma   90.00
#
_symmetry.space_group_name_H-M   'P 1'
#
loop_
_entity.id
_entity.type
_entity.pdbx_description
1 polymer ?
#
loop_
_entity_poly.entity_id
_entity_poly.type
_entity_poly.pdbx_seq_one_letter_code
_entity_poly.pdbx_strand_id
1 'polypeptide(L)'
;MDVREMLVDGVQQLNDWMLQALEGLTPEQVNWLPPGNTTSIGFSAWHVWRTTDNIVNFVLQNRKPTIWLEKGYCDRLGLPKVEQGTGMSIEDARALTITDPGLLCEYGREVGAAAIEYIKNVPLEELDEVQLIRPLGEMSRGKVLRQVVMTHGFMHLGEINLIKGALGMKFGI
;
A
#
# COMPACT_ATOMS: atom_id res chain seq x y z
N MET A 1 6.14 6.59 -24.23
CA MET A 1 5.53 5.93 -23.07
C MET A 1 4.11 5.54 -23.44
N ASP A 2 3.83 4.25 -23.50
CA ASP A 2 2.46 3.73 -23.65
C ASP A 2 1.73 3.61 -22.30
N VAL A 3 0.47 3.14 -22.31
CA VAL A 3 -0.35 3.01 -21.08
C VAL A 3 0.25 2.02 -20.08
N ARG A 4 0.82 0.90 -20.55
CA ARG A 4 1.44 -0.10 -19.68
C ARG A 4 2.71 0.45 -19.07
N GLU A 5 3.55 1.08 -19.87
CA GLU A 5 4.77 1.74 -19.40
C GLU A 5 4.46 2.80 -18.35
N MET A 6 3.40 3.61 -18.55
CA MET A 6 2.97 4.63 -17.58
C MET A 6 2.49 4.02 -16.25
N LEU A 7 1.73 2.92 -16.32
CA LEU A 7 1.25 2.24 -15.11
C LEU A 7 2.40 1.56 -14.34
N VAL A 8 3.32 0.91 -15.06
CA VAL A 8 4.52 0.31 -14.46
C VAL A 8 5.37 1.39 -13.79
N ASP A 9 5.67 2.48 -14.49
CA ASP A 9 6.46 3.60 -13.97
C ASP A 9 5.84 4.18 -12.69
N GLY A 10 4.54 4.48 -12.72
CA GLY A 10 3.85 5.07 -11.57
C GLY A 10 3.77 4.15 -10.34
N VAL A 11 3.54 2.86 -10.53
CA VAL A 11 3.50 1.88 -9.42
C VAL A 11 4.91 1.62 -8.88
N GLN A 12 5.93 1.53 -9.74
CA GLN A 12 7.32 1.42 -9.32
C GLN A 12 7.74 2.64 -8.52
N GLN A 13 7.47 3.86 -9.02
CA GLN A 13 7.77 5.11 -8.33
C GLN A 13 7.13 5.17 -6.95
N LEU A 14 5.83 4.88 -6.85
CA LEU A 14 5.13 4.85 -5.57
C LEU A 14 5.82 3.89 -4.59
N ASN A 15 6.08 2.65 -5.02
CA ASN A 15 6.64 1.64 -4.13
C ASN A 15 8.07 1.98 -3.68
N ASP A 16 8.90 2.49 -4.58
CA ASP A 16 10.27 2.90 -4.26
C ASP A 16 10.27 4.06 -3.27
N TRP A 17 9.41 5.06 -3.46
CA TRP A 17 9.33 6.20 -2.55
C TRP A 17 8.75 5.81 -1.18
N MET A 18 7.79 4.88 -1.13
CA MET A 18 7.29 4.32 0.12
C MET A 18 8.39 3.57 0.88
N LEU A 19 9.18 2.74 0.20
CA LEU A 19 10.30 2.02 0.80
C LEU A 19 11.37 2.99 1.32
N GLN A 20 11.75 4.00 0.53
CA GLN A 20 12.69 5.05 0.94
C GLN A 20 12.16 5.87 2.13
N ALA A 21 10.84 6.11 2.20
CA ALA A 21 10.24 6.82 3.31
C ALA A 21 10.39 6.04 4.63
N LEU A 22 10.33 4.71 4.60
CA LEU A 22 10.45 3.87 5.79
C LEU A 22 11.89 3.45 6.10
N GLU A 23 12.83 3.65 5.17
CA GLU A 23 14.22 3.24 5.34
C GLU A 23 14.85 3.85 6.59
N GLY A 24 15.40 2.99 7.45
CA GLY A 24 16.10 3.38 8.67
C GLY A 24 15.21 3.84 9.82
N LEU A 25 13.87 3.84 9.67
CA LEU A 25 12.97 4.20 10.76
C LEU A 25 12.93 3.11 11.84
N THR A 26 12.98 3.52 13.10
CA THR A 26 12.82 2.62 14.25
C THR A 26 11.34 2.26 14.48
N PRO A 27 11.04 1.17 15.23
CA PRO A 27 9.67 0.88 15.66
C PRO A 27 8.99 2.06 16.37
N GLU A 28 9.73 2.80 17.20
CA GLU A 28 9.19 3.99 17.88
C GLU A 28 8.79 5.08 16.87
N GLN A 29 9.64 5.33 15.87
CA GLN A 29 9.42 6.36 14.86
C GLN A 29 8.26 6.00 13.91
N VAL A 30 8.17 4.76 13.44
CA VAL A 30 7.07 4.37 12.54
C VAL A 30 5.72 4.36 13.25
N ASN A 31 5.71 4.10 14.56
CA ASN A 31 4.48 4.07 15.37
C ASN A 31 4.19 5.40 16.08
N TRP A 32 5.01 6.42 15.88
CA TRP A 32 4.76 7.73 16.48
C TRP A 32 3.44 8.31 15.95
N LEU A 33 2.65 8.84 16.88
CA LEU A 33 1.36 9.45 16.58
C LEU A 33 1.48 10.97 16.69
N PRO A 34 1.24 11.70 15.59
CA PRO A 34 1.15 13.16 15.64
C PRO A 34 -0.01 13.64 16.52
N PRO A 35 0.05 14.90 17.01
CA PRO A 35 -1.12 15.56 17.56
C PRO A 35 -2.29 15.57 16.55
N GLY A 36 -3.52 15.50 17.06
CA GLY A 36 -4.74 15.50 16.25
C GLY A 36 -5.29 14.10 15.95
N ASN A 37 -6.18 14.00 14.95
CA ASN A 37 -6.90 12.78 14.60
C ASN A 37 -6.31 12.13 13.34
N THR A 38 -5.12 11.55 13.49
CA THR A 38 -4.35 10.95 12.38
C THR A 38 -3.76 9.60 12.80
N THR A 39 -3.15 8.93 11.84
CA THR A 39 -2.52 7.60 12.00
C THR A 39 -1.00 7.71 12.00
N SER A 40 -0.31 6.60 12.27
CA SER A 40 1.14 6.52 12.26
C SER A 40 1.70 6.28 10.85
N ILE A 41 3.01 6.48 10.66
CA ILE A 41 3.72 6.11 9.41
C ILE A 41 3.52 4.63 9.12
N GLY A 42 3.66 3.78 10.15
CA GLY A 42 3.55 2.34 10.06
C GLY A 42 2.16 1.89 9.62
N PHE A 43 1.10 2.47 10.18
CA PHE A 43 -0.27 2.18 9.75
C PHE A 43 -0.48 2.59 8.28
N SER A 44 -0.06 3.80 7.89
CA SER A 44 -0.25 4.30 6.53
C SER A 44 0.48 3.43 5.51
N ALA A 45 1.71 3.01 5.80
CA ALA A 45 2.48 2.13 4.93
C ALA A 45 1.86 0.73 4.81
N TRP A 46 1.49 0.14 5.95
CA TRP A 46 0.78 -1.13 6.00
C TRP A 46 -0.54 -1.06 5.21
N HIS A 47 -1.32 0.01 5.36
CA HIS A 47 -2.58 0.22 4.67
C HIS A 47 -2.41 0.25 3.14
N VAL A 48 -1.42 1.01 2.64
CA VAL A 48 -1.13 1.12 1.20
C VAL A 48 -0.72 -0.24 0.62
N TRP A 49 0.19 -0.96 1.27
CA TRP A 49 0.64 -2.26 0.78
C TRP A 49 -0.46 -3.33 0.88
N ARG A 50 -1.24 -3.37 1.97
CA ARG A 50 -2.39 -4.28 2.09
C ARG A 50 -3.44 -4.00 1.02
N THR A 51 -3.73 -2.72 0.75
CA THR A 51 -4.68 -2.32 -0.29
C THR A 51 -4.17 -2.72 -1.67
N THR A 52 -2.89 -2.48 -1.96
CA THR A 52 -2.28 -2.86 -3.24
C THR A 52 -2.29 -4.37 -3.43
N ASP A 53 -1.91 -5.14 -2.41
CA ASP A 53 -1.91 -6.60 -2.44
C ASP A 53 -3.33 -7.16 -2.64
N ASN A 54 -4.32 -6.65 -1.90
CA ASN A 54 -5.71 -7.06 -2.06
C ASN A 54 -6.24 -6.72 -3.46
N ILE A 55 -5.98 -5.52 -3.97
CA ILE A 55 -6.43 -5.14 -5.32
C ILE A 55 -5.77 -6.01 -6.38
N VAL A 56 -4.43 -6.07 -6.39
CA VAL A 56 -3.68 -6.72 -7.45
C VAL A 56 -3.81 -8.24 -7.39
N ASN A 57 -3.50 -8.85 -6.24
CA ASN A 57 -3.47 -10.31 -6.13
C ASN A 57 -4.86 -10.90 -5.95
N PHE A 58 -5.77 -10.26 -5.23
CA PHE A 58 -7.09 -10.84 -4.98
C PHE A 58 -8.15 -10.34 -5.97
N VAL A 59 -8.37 -9.04 -6.08
CA VAL A 59 -9.48 -8.50 -6.89
C VAL A 59 -9.24 -8.66 -8.39
N LEU A 60 -8.07 -8.25 -8.88
CA LEU A 60 -7.76 -8.23 -10.32
C LEU A 60 -7.30 -9.59 -10.88
N GLN A 61 -6.99 -10.57 -10.02
CA GLN A 61 -6.49 -11.89 -10.40
C GLN A 61 -7.40 -13.03 -9.87
N ASN A 62 -8.71 -12.86 -10.00
CA ASN A 62 -9.70 -13.91 -9.75
C ASN A 62 -9.59 -14.57 -8.36
N ARG A 63 -9.47 -13.75 -7.32
CA ARG A 63 -9.40 -14.19 -5.91
C ARG A 63 -8.18 -15.05 -5.58
N LYS A 64 -7.09 -14.91 -6.35
CA LYS A 64 -5.79 -15.47 -5.98
C LYS A 64 -5.42 -14.99 -4.56
N PRO A 65 -4.81 -15.85 -3.72
CA PRO A 65 -4.38 -15.45 -2.39
C PRO A 65 -3.46 -14.22 -2.43
N THR A 66 -3.70 -13.29 -1.50
CA THR A 66 -2.78 -12.15 -1.27
C THR A 66 -1.46 -12.65 -0.71
N ILE A 67 -0.37 -11.95 -1.01
CA ILE A 67 0.97 -12.24 -0.46
C ILE A 67 0.93 -12.24 1.07
N TRP A 68 0.14 -11.33 1.66
CA TRP A 68 -0.11 -11.25 3.09
C TRP A 68 -0.46 -12.60 3.74
N LEU A 69 -1.34 -13.35 3.08
CA LEU A 69 -1.85 -14.64 3.54
C LEU A 69 -0.96 -15.79 3.07
N GLU A 70 -0.53 -15.78 1.81
CA GLU A 70 0.28 -16.85 1.22
C GLU A 70 1.62 -17.01 1.94
N LYS A 71 2.23 -15.90 2.37
CA LYS A 71 3.53 -15.89 3.05
C LYS A 71 3.44 -15.63 4.56
N GLY A 72 2.24 -15.63 5.13
CA GLY A 72 2.03 -15.55 6.57
C GLY A 72 2.51 -14.24 7.21
N TYR A 73 2.49 -13.11 6.49
CA TYR A 73 2.90 -11.83 7.06
C TYR A 73 2.01 -11.37 8.20
N CYS A 74 0.73 -11.79 8.23
CA CYS A 74 -0.14 -11.55 9.39
C CYS A 74 0.47 -12.09 10.69
N ASP A 75 0.95 -13.32 10.68
CA ASP A 75 1.50 -13.97 11.87
C ASP A 75 2.90 -13.43 12.18
N ARG A 76 3.71 -13.19 11.14
CA ARG A 76 5.08 -12.67 11.29
C ARG A 76 5.12 -11.25 11.85
N LEU A 77 4.15 -10.40 11.48
CA LEU A 77 4.02 -9.03 12.01
C LEU A 77 3.08 -8.92 13.22
N GLY A 78 2.34 -9.99 13.56
CA GLY A 78 1.33 -9.96 14.62
C GLY A 78 0.15 -9.03 14.32
N LEU A 79 -0.22 -8.92 13.05
CA LEU A 79 -1.24 -8.00 12.55
C LEU A 79 -2.49 -8.73 12.06
N PRO A 80 -3.64 -8.02 11.93
CA PRO A 80 -4.89 -8.66 11.57
C PRO A 80 -4.84 -9.38 10.21
N LYS A 81 -5.51 -10.52 10.14
CA LYS A 81 -5.44 -11.42 8.98
C LYS A 81 -6.20 -10.88 7.77
N VAL A 82 -7.35 -10.26 7.98
CA VAL A 82 -8.28 -9.89 6.90
C VAL A 82 -8.21 -8.39 6.62
N GLU A 83 -8.09 -7.61 7.66
CA GLU A 83 -8.19 -6.17 7.64
C GLU A 83 -7.08 -5.56 6.80
N GLN A 84 -7.41 -4.40 6.23
CA GLN A 84 -6.48 -3.61 5.42
C GLN A 84 -6.58 -2.13 5.74
N GLY A 85 -7.22 -1.70 6.83
CA GLY A 85 -7.36 -0.28 7.23
C GLY A 85 -8.66 0.38 6.77
N THR A 86 -9.20 0.00 5.62
CA THR A 86 -10.44 0.58 5.09
C THR A 86 -11.63 0.36 6.03
N GLY A 87 -12.24 1.43 6.51
CA GLY A 87 -13.41 1.38 7.39
C GLY A 87 -13.11 1.08 8.86
N MET A 88 -11.84 1.03 9.26
CA MET A 88 -11.48 0.96 10.67
C MET A 88 -11.87 2.24 11.41
N SER A 89 -12.17 2.10 12.70
CA SER A 89 -12.23 3.25 13.61
C SER A 89 -10.83 3.89 13.72
N ILE A 90 -10.80 5.18 14.06
CA ILE A 90 -9.51 5.86 14.24
C ILE A 90 -8.78 5.33 15.49
N GLU A 91 -9.53 4.86 16.47
CA GLU A 91 -9.01 4.21 17.67
C GLU A 91 -8.26 2.92 17.33
N ASP A 92 -8.86 2.05 16.50
CA ASP A 92 -8.23 0.80 16.07
C ASP A 92 -7.02 1.07 15.17
N ALA A 93 -7.15 2.02 14.23
CA ALA A 93 -6.05 2.40 13.34
C ALA A 93 -4.83 2.94 14.10
N ARG A 94 -5.06 3.69 15.18
CA ARG A 94 -3.99 4.22 16.06
C ARG A 94 -3.41 3.17 17.00
N ALA A 95 -4.16 2.14 17.35
CA ALA A 95 -3.70 1.04 18.18
C ALA A 95 -2.81 0.04 17.41
N LEU A 96 -2.94 -0.02 16.08
CA LEU A 96 -2.13 -0.88 15.24
C LEU A 96 -0.65 -0.48 15.31
N THR A 97 0.19 -1.43 15.73
CA THR A 97 1.61 -1.22 15.98
C THR A 97 2.46 -2.08 15.05
N ILE A 98 3.41 -1.47 14.34
CA ILE A 98 4.41 -2.16 13.52
C ILE A 98 5.65 -2.45 14.36
N THR A 99 5.82 -3.70 14.76
CA THR A 99 6.95 -4.12 15.61
C THR A 99 8.27 -4.26 14.83
N ASP A 100 8.19 -4.59 13.54
CA ASP A 100 9.33 -4.77 12.65
C ASP A 100 9.12 -3.98 11.33
N PRO A 101 9.63 -2.74 11.26
CA PRO A 101 9.58 -1.93 10.04
C PRO A 101 10.31 -2.57 8.85
N GLY A 102 11.38 -3.32 9.12
CA GLY A 102 12.17 -3.99 8.09
C GLY A 102 11.38 -5.11 7.42
N LEU A 103 10.67 -5.91 8.22
CA LEU A 103 9.75 -6.93 7.75
C LEU A 103 8.55 -6.34 7.00
N LEU A 104 8.02 -5.20 7.45
CA LEU A 104 6.98 -4.50 6.70
C LEU A 104 7.49 -4.03 5.32
N CYS A 105 8.73 -3.54 5.24
CA CYS A 105 9.36 -3.19 3.95
C CYS A 105 9.64 -4.41 3.08
N GLU A 106 9.95 -5.57 3.66
CA GLU A 106 10.04 -6.85 2.92
C GLU A 106 8.71 -7.19 2.25
N TYR A 107 7.61 -7.12 3.00
CA TYR A 107 6.27 -7.28 2.45
C TYR A 107 6.00 -6.28 1.32
N GLY A 108 6.30 -5.00 1.54
CA GLY A 108 6.13 -3.96 0.53
C GLY A 108 6.89 -4.20 -0.77
N ARG A 109 8.15 -4.67 -0.68
CA ARG A 109 8.94 -5.05 -1.86
C ARG A 109 8.27 -6.15 -2.68
N GLU A 110 7.74 -7.17 -2.01
CA GLU A 110 7.08 -8.29 -2.68
C GLU A 110 5.74 -7.88 -3.31
N VAL A 111 4.96 -7.04 -2.62
CA VAL A 111 3.71 -6.49 -3.15
C VAL A 111 3.97 -5.62 -4.38
N GLY A 112 4.96 -4.72 -4.31
CA GLY A 112 5.35 -3.88 -5.44
C GLY A 112 5.79 -4.72 -6.65
N ALA A 113 6.67 -5.70 -6.43
CA ALA A 113 7.14 -6.60 -7.49
C ALA A 113 5.98 -7.37 -8.15
N ALA A 114 5.05 -7.91 -7.35
CA ALA A 114 3.88 -8.61 -7.87
C ALA A 114 2.92 -7.69 -8.65
N ALA A 115 2.74 -6.44 -8.19
CA ALA A 115 1.95 -5.44 -8.91
C ALA A 115 2.55 -5.09 -10.27
N ILE A 116 3.86 -4.84 -10.31
CA ILE A 116 4.57 -4.55 -11.56
C ILE A 116 4.49 -5.74 -12.52
N GLU A 117 4.70 -6.96 -12.01
CA GLU A 117 4.63 -8.17 -12.83
C GLU A 117 3.23 -8.40 -13.40
N TYR A 118 2.19 -8.15 -12.61
CA TYR A 118 0.81 -8.19 -13.10
C TYR A 118 0.60 -7.21 -14.27
N ILE A 119 0.99 -5.95 -14.10
CA ILE A 119 0.78 -4.89 -15.11
C ILE A 119 1.55 -5.20 -16.40
N LYS A 120 2.75 -5.77 -16.30
CA LYS A 120 3.56 -6.17 -17.46
C LYS A 120 2.90 -7.24 -18.31
N ASN A 121 2.17 -8.17 -17.70
CA ASN A 121 1.68 -9.37 -18.36
C ASN A 121 0.18 -9.35 -18.67
N VAL A 122 -0.63 -8.56 -17.96
CA VAL A 122 -2.07 -8.48 -18.24
C VAL A 122 -2.31 -7.98 -19.68
N PRO A 123 -3.17 -8.63 -20.48
CA PRO A 123 -3.55 -8.13 -21.80
C PRO A 123 -4.09 -6.70 -21.73
N LEU A 124 -3.80 -5.88 -22.75
CA LEU A 124 -4.17 -4.46 -22.72
C LEU A 124 -5.69 -4.29 -22.71
N GLU A 125 -6.41 -5.13 -23.44
CA GLU A 125 -7.86 -5.19 -23.50
C GLU A 125 -8.50 -5.52 -22.13
N GLU A 126 -7.82 -6.32 -21.30
CA GLU A 126 -8.29 -6.62 -19.95
C GLU A 126 -8.16 -5.40 -19.02
N LEU A 127 -7.31 -4.42 -19.34
CA LEU A 127 -7.25 -3.17 -18.57
C LEU A 127 -8.52 -2.33 -18.72
N ASP A 128 -9.25 -2.48 -19.82
CA ASP A 128 -10.52 -1.80 -20.08
C ASP A 128 -11.73 -2.53 -19.50
N GLU A 129 -11.57 -3.80 -19.08
CA GLU A 129 -12.65 -4.57 -18.47
C GLU A 129 -13.13 -3.95 -17.16
N VAL A 130 -14.44 -3.72 -17.08
CA VAL A 130 -15.11 -3.13 -15.93
C VAL A 130 -15.51 -4.21 -14.93
N GLN A 131 -15.22 -3.97 -13.66
CA GLN A 131 -15.66 -4.81 -12.56
C GLN A 131 -16.10 -3.98 -11.35
N LEU A 132 -16.89 -4.59 -10.48
CA LEU A 132 -17.33 -3.97 -9.24
C LEU A 132 -16.19 -3.97 -8.20
N ILE A 133 -15.76 -2.78 -7.81
CA ILE A 133 -14.78 -2.56 -6.76
C ILE A 133 -15.51 -2.05 -5.52
N ARG A 134 -15.55 -2.83 -4.45
CA ARG A 134 -16.21 -2.38 -3.21
C ARG A 134 -15.22 -1.59 -2.35
N PRO A 135 -15.63 -0.44 -1.77
CA PRO A 135 -16.94 0.22 -1.85
C PRO A 135 -17.09 1.25 -2.99
N LEU A 136 -16.11 1.35 -3.89
CA LEU A 136 -15.95 2.45 -4.86
C LEU A 136 -16.85 2.39 -6.10
N GLY A 137 -17.52 1.28 -6.37
CA GLY A 137 -18.39 1.08 -7.53
C GLY A 137 -17.68 0.43 -8.73
N GLU A 138 -18.31 0.50 -9.90
CA GLU A 138 -17.80 -0.10 -11.13
C GLU A 138 -16.69 0.76 -11.76
N MET A 139 -15.59 0.11 -12.14
CA MET A 139 -14.49 0.77 -12.85
C MET A 139 -13.63 -0.24 -13.62
N SER A 140 -12.95 0.24 -14.67
CA SER A 140 -12.01 -0.58 -15.43
C SER A 140 -10.77 -0.91 -14.61
N ARG A 141 -10.11 -2.06 -14.88
CA ARG A 141 -8.90 -2.47 -14.15
C ARG A 141 -7.79 -1.42 -14.23
N GLY A 142 -7.59 -0.79 -15.38
CA GLY A 142 -6.65 0.32 -15.55
C GLY A 142 -6.98 1.51 -14.64
N LYS A 143 -8.27 1.86 -14.50
CA LYS A 143 -8.70 2.90 -13.56
C LYS A 143 -8.47 2.50 -12.11
N VAL A 144 -8.64 1.22 -11.75
CA VAL A 144 -8.31 0.70 -10.41
C VAL A 144 -6.84 0.91 -10.09
N LEU A 145 -5.94 0.51 -10.98
CA LEU A 145 -4.49 0.70 -10.80
C LEU A 145 -4.15 2.19 -10.65
N ARG A 146 -4.66 3.04 -11.54
CA ARG A 146 -4.40 4.49 -11.48
C ARG A 146 -4.97 5.17 -10.24
N GLN A 147 -6.18 4.80 -9.82
CA GLN A 147 -6.88 5.50 -8.74
C GLN A 147 -6.58 4.88 -7.37
N VAL A 148 -6.78 3.57 -7.22
CA VAL A 148 -6.73 2.87 -5.92
C VAL A 148 -5.31 2.49 -5.53
N VAL A 149 -4.47 2.12 -6.49
CA VAL A 149 -3.05 1.84 -6.21
C VAL A 149 -2.25 3.13 -6.20
N MET A 150 -2.23 3.87 -7.31
CA MET A 150 -1.37 5.06 -7.43
C MET A 150 -1.90 6.27 -6.68
N THR A 151 -3.04 6.84 -7.08
CA THR A 151 -3.50 8.14 -6.53
C THR A 151 -3.68 8.08 -5.01
N HIS A 152 -4.38 7.04 -4.53
CA HIS A 152 -4.54 6.78 -3.09
C HIS A 152 -3.20 6.51 -2.38
N GLY A 153 -2.31 5.71 -2.98
CA GLY A 153 -0.97 5.46 -2.41
C GLY A 153 -0.13 6.73 -2.27
N PHE A 154 -0.12 7.60 -3.28
CA PHE A 154 0.61 8.87 -3.22
C PHE A 154 0.02 9.84 -2.18
N MET A 155 -1.29 9.82 -1.95
CA MET A 155 -1.91 10.61 -0.87
C MET A 155 -1.34 10.20 0.50
N HIS A 156 -1.30 8.89 0.78
CA HIS A 156 -0.73 8.36 2.03
C HIS A 156 0.79 8.54 2.12
N LEU A 157 1.52 8.50 1.00
CA LEU A 157 2.94 8.86 0.99
C LEU A 157 3.15 10.33 1.41
N GLY A 158 2.26 11.23 0.98
CA GLY A 158 2.25 12.62 1.45
C GLY A 158 2.07 12.73 2.96
N GLU A 159 1.15 11.95 3.53
CA GLU A 159 0.93 11.87 4.99
C GLU A 159 2.17 11.32 5.71
N ILE A 160 2.77 10.23 5.22
CA ILE A 160 4.00 9.67 5.78
C ILE A 160 5.11 10.72 5.81
N ASN A 161 5.29 11.44 4.70
CA ASN A 161 6.31 12.48 4.60
C ASN A 161 6.05 13.66 5.56
N LEU A 162 4.78 14.06 5.73
CA LEU A 162 4.40 15.07 6.72
C LEU A 162 4.77 14.62 8.14
N ILE A 163 4.48 13.36 8.50
CA ILE A 163 4.78 12.80 9.83
C ILE A 163 6.30 12.73 10.05
N LYS A 164 7.07 12.31 9.04
CA LYS A 164 8.55 12.36 9.08
C LYS A 164 9.05 13.78 9.35
N GLY A 165 8.51 14.77 8.64
CA GLY A 165 8.84 16.18 8.85
C GLY A 165 8.51 16.65 10.28
N ALA A 166 7.37 16.24 10.82
CA ALA A 166 6.96 16.56 12.20
C ALA A 166 7.90 15.94 13.27
N LEU A 167 8.54 14.81 12.96
CA LEU A 167 9.59 14.19 13.77
C LEU A 167 10.98 14.85 13.60
N GLY A 168 11.09 15.91 12.79
CA GLY A 168 12.36 16.58 12.50
C GLY A 168 13.26 15.81 11.53
N MET A 169 12.72 14.81 10.83
CA MET A 169 13.48 14.03 9.86
C MET A 169 13.41 14.66 8.48
N LYS A 170 14.45 14.41 7.67
CA LYS A 170 14.39 14.70 6.24
C LYS A 170 13.38 13.79 5.55
N PHE A 171 12.63 14.38 4.63
CA PHE A 171 11.75 13.71 3.68
C PHE A 171 12.02 14.33 2.30
N GLY A 172 11.36 13.85 1.24
CA GLY A 172 11.71 14.15 -0.16
C GLY A 172 11.49 15.59 -0.65
N ILE A 173 11.98 16.60 0.07
CA ILE A 173 12.15 18.01 -0.32
C ILE A 173 13.42 18.61 0.30
#